data_AF-A0A6J7EPH8-F1
#
_entry.id   AF-A0A6J7EPH8-F1
#
_cell.length_a   1.000
_cell.length_b   1.000
_cell.length_c   1.000
_cell.angle_alpha   90.00
_cell.angle_beta   90.00
_cell.angle_gamma   90.00
#
_symmetry.space_group_name_H-M   'P 1'
#
loop_
_entity.id
_entity.type
_entity.pdbx_description
1 polymer ?
#
loop_
_entity_poly.entity_id
_entity_poly.type
_entity_poly.pdbx_seq_one_letter_code
_entity_poly.pdbx_strand_id
1 'polypeptide(L)'
;MAQLVYSEAELMSDHPFERPHTVDGRRMHGGFTSSGTYQPPRALVREPALLAWTDALRARGGELLDADASLLNGERVPGVEQSRILLRHGLGQTFWNSLTITGKIEAKGRLLAEMAFPDLQPFIVEDISQMAIGHLNKGLLKAHGLDEGGLPDEGIGGHDVMWFVARDLAFGRGAYPDVEPPENIARPEATKRWMPEVSQMAEGLISLLMNLLVIEFRAEIGFAASQAILRTPDLFPGHRDQAEEAAEIIGRIRTDEEIHVSSLRLYLGELASVTFRTTDGGTIAGRELIKRFWDGLVHWATVEQPPLAAVQQRELIEARISVHADATQILAEFTAAGPD
;
A
#
# COMPACT_ATOMS: atom_id res chain seq x y z
N MET A 1 -8.36 -31.22 9.68
CA MET A 1 -7.73 -30.49 8.56
C MET A 1 -8.21 -29.06 8.64
N ALA A 2 -7.35 -28.06 8.41
CA ALA A 2 -7.77 -26.66 8.38
C ALA A 2 -8.71 -26.41 7.19
N GLN A 3 -9.64 -25.45 7.33
CA GLN A 3 -10.48 -25.00 6.22
C GLN A 3 -9.61 -24.27 5.19
N LEU A 4 -9.78 -24.58 3.90
CA LEU A 4 -9.02 -23.98 2.79
C LEU A 4 -9.90 -23.46 1.64
N VAL A 5 -11.22 -23.63 1.79
CA VAL A 5 -12.22 -23.14 0.85
C VAL A 5 -13.15 -22.21 1.61
N TYR A 6 -13.25 -20.99 1.12
CA TYR A 6 -14.01 -19.92 1.75
C TYR A 6 -14.94 -19.27 0.72
N SER A 7 -16.13 -18.90 1.18
CA SER A 7 -17.06 -18.08 0.43
C SER A 7 -16.67 -16.60 0.51
N GLU A 8 -17.22 -15.79 -0.40
CA GLU A 8 -17.07 -14.33 -0.34
C GLU A 8 -17.62 -13.76 0.96
N ALA A 9 -18.79 -14.24 1.41
CA ALA A 9 -19.39 -13.77 2.67
C ALA A 9 -18.47 -14.00 3.88
N GLU A 10 -17.80 -15.16 3.93
CA GLU A 10 -16.82 -15.46 4.98
C GLU A 10 -15.64 -14.48 4.92
N LEU A 11 -15.00 -14.34 3.75
CA LEU A 11 -13.82 -13.49 3.59
C LEU A 11 -14.10 -11.99 3.77
N MET A 12 -15.37 -11.57 3.61
CA MET A 12 -15.83 -10.21 3.81
C MET A 12 -16.34 -9.94 5.24
N SER A 13 -16.22 -10.89 6.17
CA SER A 13 -16.76 -10.74 7.52
C SER A 13 -15.88 -9.89 8.44
N ASP A 14 -16.47 -8.89 9.08
CA ASP A 14 -15.86 -8.08 10.13
C ASP A 14 -15.89 -8.77 11.50
N HIS A 15 -14.94 -8.42 12.38
CA HIS A 15 -15.09 -8.71 13.80
C HIS A 15 -16.29 -7.93 14.38
N PRO A 16 -16.93 -8.43 15.44
CA PRO A 16 -17.90 -7.62 16.18
C PRO A 16 -17.17 -6.42 16.81
N PHE A 17 -17.48 -5.22 16.32
CA PHE A 17 -16.95 -3.97 16.87
C PHE A 17 -17.86 -3.46 17.99
N GLU A 18 -17.28 -3.21 19.17
CA GLU A 18 -17.98 -2.55 20.28
C GLU A 18 -18.15 -1.05 20.01
N ARG A 19 -17.20 -0.47 19.27
CA ARG A 19 -17.26 0.92 18.83
C ARG A 19 -16.71 1.04 17.40
N PRO A 20 -17.41 1.77 16.50
CA PRO A 20 -16.90 2.01 15.15
C PRO A 20 -15.68 2.92 15.19
N HIS A 21 -14.85 2.84 14.15
CA HIS A 21 -13.81 3.83 13.92
C HIS A 21 -14.44 5.15 13.45
N THR A 22 -14.47 6.15 14.32
CA THR A 22 -15.04 7.47 14.01
C THR A 22 -14.17 8.57 14.61
N VAL A 23 -13.70 9.48 13.77
CA VAL A 23 -12.86 10.63 14.15
C VAL A 23 -13.35 11.85 13.39
N ASP A 24 -13.45 13.00 14.07
CA ASP A 24 -13.99 14.26 13.51
C ASP A 24 -15.35 14.08 12.79
N GLY A 25 -16.22 13.23 13.35
CA GLY A 25 -17.54 12.92 12.77
C GLY A 25 -17.50 12.11 11.47
N ARG A 26 -16.32 11.66 11.01
CA ARG A 26 -16.16 10.77 9.86
C ARG A 26 -16.07 9.33 10.33
N ARG A 27 -16.93 8.46 9.80
CA ARG A 27 -16.84 7.01 10.00
C ARG A 27 -15.86 6.42 8.99
N MET A 28 -14.96 5.58 9.47
CA MET A 28 -13.99 4.83 8.68
C MET A 28 -14.19 3.34 8.94
N HIS A 29 -13.62 2.50 8.09
CA HIS A 29 -13.63 1.05 8.24
C HIS A 29 -12.84 0.60 9.49
N GLY A 30 -13.00 -0.67 9.84
CA GLY A 30 -12.50 -1.24 11.09
C GLY A 30 -13.30 -0.75 12.31
N GLY A 31 -12.80 -1.11 13.48
CA GLY A 31 -13.46 -0.75 14.73
C GLY A 31 -12.63 -1.10 15.94
N PHE A 32 -13.26 -1.04 17.12
CA PHE A 32 -12.58 -1.25 18.38
C PHE A 32 -13.27 -2.31 19.23
N THR A 33 -12.47 -3.08 19.95
CA THR A 33 -12.93 -3.97 21.01
C THR A 33 -13.34 -3.17 22.27
N SER A 34 -13.90 -3.87 23.26
CA SER A 34 -14.23 -3.27 24.57
C SER A 34 -13.01 -2.76 25.35
N SER A 35 -11.81 -3.29 25.06
CA SER A 35 -10.54 -2.79 25.62
C SER A 35 -9.99 -1.56 24.89
N GLY A 36 -10.64 -1.11 23.82
CA GLY A 36 -10.17 -0.01 22.99
C GLY A 36 -9.09 -0.41 21.98
N THR A 37 -8.85 -1.70 21.77
CA THR A 37 -7.90 -2.20 20.77
C THR A 37 -8.53 -2.13 19.37
N TYR A 38 -7.80 -1.59 18.40
CA TYR A 38 -8.25 -1.54 17.01
C TYR A 38 -8.35 -2.96 16.42
N GLN A 39 -9.32 -3.16 15.53
CA GLN A 39 -9.53 -4.37 14.75
C GLN A 39 -9.67 -3.97 13.29
N PRO A 40 -8.83 -4.55 12.40
CA PRO A 40 -8.93 -4.32 10.97
C PRO A 40 -10.30 -4.72 10.42
N PRO A 41 -10.76 -4.05 9.35
CA PRO A 41 -11.94 -4.48 8.63
C PRO A 41 -11.71 -5.85 7.97
N ARG A 42 -12.79 -6.62 7.85
CA ARG A 42 -12.85 -7.89 7.12
C ARG A 42 -11.80 -8.91 7.57
N ALA A 43 -11.33 -8.81 8.82
CA ALA A 43 -10.25 -9.65 9.34
C ALA A 43 -10.73 -10.95 9.99
N LEU A 44 -12.01 -11.03 10.39
CA LEU A 44 -12.54 -12.13 11.21
C LEU A 44 -12.20 -13.52 10.67
N VAL A 45 -12.35 -13.69 9.36
CA VAL A 45 -12.03 -14.96 8.68
C VAL A 45 -10.78 -14.82 7.82
N ARG A 46 -10.54 -13.64 7.23
CA ARG A 46 -9.44 -13.40 6.28
C ARG A 46 -8.08 -13.68 6.91
N GLU A 47 -7.82 -13.22 8.13
CA GLU A 47 -6.54 -13.46 8.81
C GLU A 47 -6.28 -14.96 9.09
N PRO A 48 -7.19 -15.70 9.75
CA PRO A 48 -7.05 -17.15 9.89
C PRO A 48 -6.92 -17.90 8.56
N ALA A 49 -7.63 -17.45 7.51
CA ALA A 49 -7.57 -18.08 6.19
C ALA A 49 -6.18 -17.93 5.55
N LEU A 50 -5.57 -16.73 5.64
CA LEU A 50 -4.21 -16.47 5.15
C LEU A 50 -3.17 -17.35 5.87
N LEU A 51 -3.32 -17.54 7.18
CA LEU A 51 -2.46 -18.46 7.94
C LEU A 51 -2.65 -19.91 7.49
N ALA A 52 -3.90 -20.37 7.34
CA ALA A 52 -4.19 -21.73 6.89
C ALA A 52 -3.64 -22.03 5.48
N TRP A 53 -3.78 -21.09 4.54
CA TRP A 53 -3.20 -21.22 3.20
C TRP A 53 -1.67 -21.16 3.23
N THR A 54 -1.08 -20.32 4.09
CA THR A 54 0.38 -20.27 4.28
C THR A 54 0.93 -21.60 4.78
N ASP A 55 0.29 -22.20 5.79
CA ASP A 55 0.67 -23.52 6.29
C ASP A 55 0.49 -24.60 5.22
N ALA A 56 -0.58 -24.53 4.43
CA ALA A 56 -0.82 -25.45 3.33
C ALA A 56 0.22 -25.30 2.21
N LEU A 57 0.65 -24.07 1.88
CA LEU A 57 1.73 -23.81 0.93
C LEU A 57 3.05 -24.44 1.39
N ARG A 58 3.42 -24.22 2.66
CA ARG A 58 4.61 -24.81 3.27
C ARG A 58 4.57 -26.33 3.32
N ALA A 59 3.43 -26.90 3.65
CA ALA A 59 3.24 -28.36 3.64
C ALA A 59 3.44 -28.99 2.26
N ARG A 60 3.22 -28.23 1.17
CA ARG A 60 3.50 -28.64 -0.22
C ARG A 60 4.94 -28.36 -0.67
N GLY A 61 5.79 -27.81 0.21
CA GLY A 61 7.18 -27.47 -0.10
C GLY A 61 7.38 -26.11 -0.80
N GLY A 62 6.35 -25.26 -0.83
CA GLY A 62 6.47 -23.87 -1.25
C GLY A 62 6.78 -22.93 -0.08
N GLU A 63 7.01 -21.66 -0.38
CA GLU A 63 7.18 -20.59 0.61
C GLU A 63 6.53 -19.31 0.13
N LEU A 64 6.26 -18.39 1.07
CA LEU A 64 5.88 -17.02 0.75
C LEU A 64 6.95 -16.36 -0.13
N LEU A 65 6.57 -15.39 -0.97
CA LEU A 65 7.56 -14.58 -1.66
C LEU A 65 8.47 -13.88 -0.63
N ASP A 66 9.78 -14.07 -0.79
CA ASP A 66 10.80 -13.50 0.08
C ASP A 66 11.03 -12.03 -0.30
N ALA A 67 10.15 -11.18 0.22
CA ALA A 67 10.12 -9.77 -0.06
C ALA A 67 9.52 -9.01 1.12
N ASP A 68 10.13 -7.88 1.46
CA ASP A 68 9.63 -6.93 2.43
C ASP A 68 10.05 -5.50 2.06
N ALA A 69 9.56 -4.51 2.80
CA ALA A 69 9.79 -3.11 2.51
C ALA A 69 11.28 -2.70 2.51
N SER A 70 12.16 -3.46 3.16
CA SER A 70 13.62 -3.22 3.13
C SER A 70 14.22 -3.42 1.73
N LEU A 71 13.51 -4.05 0.80
CA LEU A 71 13.89 -4.08 -0.61
C LEU A 71 13.93 -2.66 -1.19
N LEU A 72 13.02 -1.77 -0.76
CA LEU A 72 12.87 -0.41 -1.27
C LEU A 72 13.82 0.61 -0.62
N ASN A 73 15.08 0.21 -0.49
CA ASN A 73 16.16 1.13 -0.16
C ASN A 73 16.44 2.05 -1.35
N GLY A 74 16.67 3.33 -1.07
CA GLY A 74 16.91 4.34 -2.08
C GLY A 74 16.70 5.73 -1.52
N GLU A 75 17.30 6.72 -2.19
CA GLU A 75 17.26 8.11 -1.77
C GLU A 75 15.82 8.63 -1.68
N ARG A 76 15.45 9.22 -0.53
CA ARG A 76 14.15 9.88 -0.35
C ARG A 76 14.31 11.35 -0.06
N VAL A 77 13.58 12.17 -0.83
CA VAL A 77 13.50 13.61 -0.63
C VAL A 77 12.04 14.06 -0.65
N PRO A 78 11.57 14.79 0.38
CA PRO A 78 12.29 15.07 1.62
C PRO A 78 12.38 13.80 2.49
N GLY A 79 13.52 13.61 3.16
CA GLY A 79 13.61 12.69 4.30
C GLY A 79 12.81 13.18 5.52
N VAL A 80 12.80 12.42 6.61
CA VAL A 80 12.12 12.78 7.86
C VAL A 80 12.69 14.08 8.44
N GLU A 81 14.02 14.20 8.57
CA GLU A 81 14.64 15.42 9.11
C GLU A 81 14.43 16.63 8.21
N GLN A 82 14.55 16.44 6.89
CA GLN A 82 14.24 17.48 5.91
C GLN A 82 12.79 17.97 6.05
N SER A 83 11.83 17.06 6.25
CA SER A 83 10.43 17.41 6.48
C SER A 83 10.23 18.18 7.79
N ARG A 84 10.94 17.79 8.86
CA ARG A 84 10.93 18.51 10.15
C ARG A 84 11.46 19.94 10.00
N ILE A 85 12.55 20.14 9.26
CA ILE A 85 13.09 21.47 8.96
C ILE A 85 12.07 22.32 8.21
N LEU A 86 11.48 21.80 7.13
CA LEU A 86 10.46 22.51 6.37
C LEU A 86 9.28 22.93 7.27
N LEU A 87 8.80 22.03 8.13
CA LEU A 87 7.68 22.32 9.04
C LEU A 87 8.02 23.39 10.09
N ARG A 88 9.24 23.39 10.65
CA ARG A 88 9.69 24.43 11.61
C ARG A 88 9.71 25.82 11.00
N HIS A 89 9.99 25.92 9.70
CA HIS A 89 9.99 27.18 8.95
C HIS A 89 8.62 27.51 8.33
N GLY A 90 7.54 26.84 8.74
CA GLY A 90 6.19 27.11 8.25
C GLY A 90 5.94 26.64 6.80
N LEU A 91 6.87 25.90 6.19
CA LEU A 91 6.76 25.35 4.84
C LEU A 91 6.03 24.00 4.84
N GLY A 92 4.87 23.95 5.49
CA GLY A 92 4.08 22.73 5.70
C GLY A 92 3.43 22.14 4.45
N GLN A 93 3.37 22.90 3.35
CA GLN A 93 2.71 22.47 2.11
C GLN A 93 3.30 21.17 1.56
N THR A 94 4.62 20.95 1.69
CA THR A 94 5.25 19.73 1.19
C THR A 94 4.70 18.48 1.91
N PHE A 95 4.59 18.53 3.24
CA PHE A 95 4.06 17.40 4.01
C PHE A 95 2.54 17.25 3.81
N TRP A 96 1.78 18.36 3.77
CA TRP A 96 0.35 18.33 3.42
C TRP A 96 0.10 17.66 2.06
N ASN A 97 0.89 18.01 1.05
CA ASN A 97 0.78 17.44 -0.28
C ASN A 97 1.09 15.95 -0.27
N SER A 98 2.09 15.51 0.51
CA SER A 98 2.40 14.09 0.67
C SER A 98 1.20 13.31 1.22
N LEU A 99 0.60 13.76 2.32
CA LEU A 99 -0.58 13.09 2.90
C LEU A 99 -1.77 13.07 1.92
N THR A 100 -1.96 14.15 1.17
CA THR A 100 -3.02 14.27 0.16
C THR A 100 -2.80 13.30 -1.01
N ILE A 101 -1.58 13.24 -1.52
CA ILE A 101 -1.19 12.36 -2.64
C ILE A 101 -1.34 10.90 -2.22
N THR A 102 -0.89 10.53 -1.03
CA THR A 102 -1.06 9.17 -0.49
C THR A 102 -2.54 8.80 -0.43
N GLY A 103 -3.39 9.60 0.20
CA GLY A 103 -4.83 9.31 0.25
C GLY A 103 -5.49 9.17 -1.13
N LYS A 104 -5.06 9.95 -2.13
CA LYS A 104 -5.53 9.81 -3.52
C LYS A 104 -4.98 8.56 -4.22
N ILE A 105 -3.80 8.07 -3.85
CA ILE A 105 -3.25 6.82 -4.37
C ILE A 105 -4.02 5.63 -3.78
N GLU A 106 -4.27 5.61 -2.46
CA GLU A 106 -5.10 4.57 -1.82
C GLU A 106 -6.49 4.53 -2.46
N ALA A 107 -7.12 5.69 -2.69
CA ALA A 107 -8.43 5.73 -3.35
C ALA A 107 -8.47 4.99 -4.70
N LYS A 108 -7.36 4.91 -5.44
CA LYS A 108 -7.28 4.14 -6.70
C LYS A 108 -7.31 2.63 -6.46
N GLY A 109 -6.88 2.15 -5.30
CA GLY A 109 -6.97 0.74 -4.88
C GLY A 109 -8.40 0.21 -4.89
N ARG A 110 -9.40 1.08 -4.75
CA ARG A 110 -10.83 0.72 -4.90
C ARG A 110 -11.15 -0.01 -6.20
N LEU A 111 -10.40 0.26 -7.27
CA LEU A 111 -10.55 -0.44 -8.55
C LEU A 111 -10.48 -1.97 -8.38
N LEU A 112 -9.75 -2.50 -7.40
CA LEU A 112 -9.67 -3.94 -7.12
C LEU A 112 -11.02 -4.53 -6.66
N ALA A 113 -11.93 -3.72 -6.12
CA ALA A 113 -13.27 -4.17 -5.74
C ALA A 113 -14.29 -4.10 -6.89
N GLU A 114 -13.95 -3.38 -7.96
CA GLU A 114 -14.87 -3.09 -9.07
C GLU A 114 -14.47 -3.84 -10.37
N MET A 115 -13.20 -4.19 -10.51
CA MET A 115 -12.68 -4.91 -11.66
C MET A 115 -13.02 -6.41 -11.60
N ALA A 116 -13.32 -6.97 -12.77
CA ALA A 116 -13.39 -8.41 -12.96
C ALA A 116 -11.99 -8.95 -13.29
N PHE A 117 -11.46 -9.84 -12.44
CA PHE A 117 -10.19 -10.53 -12.72
C PHE A 117 -10.44 -11.88 -13.37
N PRO A 118 -9.51 -12.37 -14.20
CA PRO A 118 -9.65 -13.69 -14.81
C PRO A 118 -9.61 -14.80 -13.75
N ASP A 119 -10.37 -15.88 -13.98
CA ASP A 119 -10.11 -17.14 -13.28
C ASP A 119 -8.73 -17.67 -13.71
N LEU A 120 -7.89 -18.00 -12.74
CA LEU A 120 -6.54 -18.52 -12.97
C LEU A 120 -6.53 -20.02 -13.26
N GLN A 121 -7.54 -20.77 -12.82
CA GLN A 121 -7.56 -22.23 -12.93
C GLN A 121 -7.31 -22.74 -14.37
N PRO A 122 -7.87 -22.13 -15.44
CA PRO A 122 -7.60 -22.56 -16.81
C PRO A 122 -6.14 -22.42 -17.25
N PHE A 123 -5.37 -21.53 -16.62
CA PHE A 123 -3.97 -21.26 -16.97
C PHE A 123 -2.98 -22.07 -16.14
N ILE A 124 -3.44 -22.74 -15.08
CA ILE A 124 -2.60 -23.51 -14.14
C ILE A 124 -2.86 -25.02 -14.32
N VAL A 125 -1.82 -25.83 -14.13
CA VAL A 125 -1.92 -27.29 -14.27
C VAL A 125 -2.56 -27.92 -13.04
N GLU A 126 -2.15 -27.47 -11.86
CA GLU A 126 -2.60 -27.93 -10.55
C GLU A 126 -4.01 -27.42 -10.22
N ASP A 127 -4.72 -28.14 -9.34
CA ASP A 127 -5.98 -27.67 -8.75
C ASP A 127 -5.68 -26.58 -7.71
N ILE A 128 -6.17 -25.37 -7.96
CA ILE A 128 -5.98 -24.21 -7.09
C ILE A 128 -7.19 -23.92 -6.19
N SER A 129 -8.21 -24.79 -6.19
CA SER A 129 -9.47 -24.57 -5.45
C SER A 129 -9.30 -24.44 -3.93
N GLN A 130 -8.21 -24.98 -3.38
CA GLN A 130 -7.83 -24.90 -1.96
C GLN A 130 -6.63 -23.96 -1.72
N MET A 131 -6.26 -23.16 -2.72
CA MET A 131 -5.21 -22.16 -2.63
C MET A 131 -5.83 -20.76 -2.50
N ALA A 132 -5.11 -19.83 -1.88
CA ALA A 132 -5.55 -18.43 -1.80
C ALA A 132 -5.71 -17.82 -3.20
N ILE A 133 -4.85 -18.17 -4.16
CA ILE A 133 -4.96 -17.73 -5.56
C ILE A 133 -6.25 -18.20 -6.26
N GLY A 134 -6.88 -19.28 -5.78
CA GLY A 134 -8.21 -19.73 -6.23
C GLY A 134 -9.38 -18.94 -5.61
N HIS A 135 -9.09 -17.98 -4.75
CA HIS A 135 -10.04 -17.14 -4.02
C HIS A 135 -9.87 -15.63 -4.31
N LEU A 136 -8.97 -15.24 -5.23
CA LEU A 136 -8.76 -13.83 -5.61
C LEU A 136 -10.08 -13.12 -5.97
N ASN A 137 -10.90 -13.77 -6.81
CA ASN A 137 -12.23 -13.31 -7.22
C ASN A 137 -13.37 -13.70 -6.27
N LYS A 138 -13.07 -14.39 -5.16
CA LYS A 138 -14.07 -14.83 -4.17
C LYS A 138 -14.05 -13.95 -2.94
N GLY A 139 -13.61 -12.70 -3.07
CA GLY A 139 -13.60 -11.73 -1.98
C GLY A 139 -12.23 -11.18 -1.63
N LEU A 140 -11.11 -11.82 -1.97
CA LEU A 140 -9.79 -11.35 -1.54
C LEU A 140 -9.39 -10.00 -2.18
N LEU A 141 -9.48 -9.86 -3.51
CA LEU A 141 -9.18 -8.58 -4.18
C LEU A 141 -10.25 -7.52 -3.89
N LYS A 142 -11.50 -7.96 -3.69
CA LYS A 142 -12.60 -7.08 -3.28
C LYS A 142 -12.39 -6.52 -1.88
N ALA A 143 -11.98 -7.33 -0.92
CA ALA A 143 -11.68 -6.90 0.44
C ALA A 143 -10.55 -5.87 0.42
N HIS A 144 -9.46 -6.15 -0.29
CA HIS A 144 -8.36 -5.21 -0.49
C HIS A 144 -8.88 -3.87 -1.05
N GLY A 145 -9.60 -3.86 -2.17
CA GLY A 145 -10.09 -2.60 -2.74
C GLY A 145 -11.05 -1.82 -1.84
N LEU A 146 -11.86 -2.50 -1.03
CA LEU A 146 -12.75 -1.86 -0.05
C LEU A 146 -12.02 -1.41 1.23
N ASP A 147 -10.86 -1.98 1.53
CA ASP A 147 -9.97 -1.44 2.56
C ASP A 147 -9.43 -0.09 2.07
N GLU A 148 -8.93 -0.03 0.85
CA GLU A 148 -8.35 1.20 0.31
C GLU A 148 -9.36 2.35 0.11
N GLY A 149 -10.51 2.05 -0.50
CA GLY A 149 -11.50 3.07 -0.90
C GLY A 149 -12.84 3.03 -0.17
N GLY A 150 -12.95 2.25 0.90
CA GLY A 150 -14.11 2.24 1.79
C GLY A 150 -15.42 1.70 1.20
N LEU A 151 -16.55 2.21 1.69
CA LEU A 151 -17.93 1.99 1.24
C LEU A 151 -18.67 3.33 1.26
N PRO A 152 -18.49 4.20 0.24
CA PRO A 152 -19.01 5.57 0.25
C PRO A 152 -20.54 5.63 0.29
N ASP A 153 -21.22 4.68 -0.34
CA ASP A 153 -22.69 4.57 -0.30
C ASP A 153 -23.23 4.27 1.10
N GLU A 154 -22.41 3.69 1.96
CA GLU A 154 -22.72 3.43 3.38
C GLU A 154 -22.15 4.51 4.31
N GLY A 155 -21.46 5.52 3.75
CA GLY A 155 -20.80 6.56 4.51
C GLY A 155 -19.60 6.07 5.33
N ILE A 156 -18.95 4.98 4.91
CA ILE A 156 -17.77 4.40 5.57
C ILE A 156 -16.55 4.68 4.70
N GLY A 157 -15.58 5.44 5.21
CA GLY A 157 -14.31 5.68 4.52
C GLY A 157 -13.32 4.52 4.62
N GLY A 158 -12.44 4.37 3.63
CA GLY A 158 -11.29 3.46 3.68
C GLY A 158 -10.03 4.19 4.11
N HIS A 159 -8.87 3.66 3.69
CA HIS A 159 -7.57 4.30 3.90
C HIS A 159 -7.53 5.71 3.28
N ASP A 160 -8.15 5.92 2.13
CA ASP A 160 -8.26 7.23 1.49
C ASP A 160 -8.79 8.32 2.44
N VAL A 161 -9.94 8.06 3.05
CA VAL A 161 -10.58 8.97 4.01
C VAL A 161 -9.76 9.07 5.29
N MET A 162 -9.15 7.98 5.76
CA MET A 162 -8.26 8.01 6.92
C MET A 162 -7.08 8.97 6.71
N TRP A 163 -6.45 8.97 5.53
CA TRP A 163 -5.40 9.94 5.18
C TRP A 163 -5.91 11.38 5.17
N PHE A 164 -7.08 11.63 4.58
CA PHE A 164 -7.65 12.99 4.57
C PHE A 164 -8.01 13.48 5.96
N VAL A 165 -8.54 12.61 6.83
CA VAL A 165 -8.83 12.95 8.24
C VAL A 165 -7.53 13.23 8.99
N ALA A 166 -6.52 12.38 8.89
CA ALA A 166 -5.22 12.58 9.53
C ALA A 166 -4.57 13.90 9.10
N ARG A 167 -4.59 14.20 7.80
CA ARG A 167 -4.10 15.46 7.23
C ARG A 167 -4.84 16.68 7.80
N ASP A 168 -6.17 16.64 7.76
CA ASP A 168 -7.02 17.75 8.22
C ASP A 168 -6.89 17.98 9.73
N LEU A 169 -6.66 16.93 10.53
CA LEU A 169 -6.37 17.04 11.96
C LEU A 169 -5.06 17.79 12.21
N ALA A 170 -3.99 17.41 11.51
CA ALA A 170 -2.66 17.97 11.72
C ALA A 170 -2.53 19.44 11.29
N PHE A 171 -3.20 19.83 10.20
CA PHE A 171 -3.03 21.15 9.58
C PHE A 171 -4.27 22.06 9.61
N GLY A 172 -5.44 21.49 9.87
CA GLY A 172 -6.73 22.13 9.61
C GLY A 172 -7.22 21.88 8.18
N ARG A 173 -8.54 21.74 8.03
CA ARG A 173 -9.18 21.48 6.73
C ARG A 173 -8.89 22.63 5.75
N GLY A 174 -8.42 22.28 4.56
CA GLY A 174 -8.14 23.24 3.49
C GLY A 174 -6.95 24.17 3.76
N ALA A 175 -6.00 23.77 4.61
CA ALA A 175 -4.81 24.56 4.91
C ALA A 175 -3.97 24.90 3.66
N TYR A 176 -3.97 24.03 2.65
CA TYR A 176 -3.32 24.25 1.36
C TYR A 176 -4.22 23.79 0.19
N PRO A 177 -3.99 24.27 -1.04
CA PRO A 177 -4.69 23.81 -2.23
C PRO A 177 -4.56 22.30 -2.43
N ASP A 178 -5.55 21.72 -3.10
CA ASP A 178 -5.51 20.31 -3.50
C ASP A 178 -4.41 20.05 -4.54
N VAL A 179 -3.91 18.82 -4.59
CA VAL A 179 -2.84 18.38 -5.48
C VAL A 179 -3.15 17.01 -6.06
N GLU A 180 -2.83 16.78 -7.33
CA GLU A 180 -2.98 15.47 -7.95
C GLU A 180 -1.72 14.61 -7.78
N PRO A 181 -1.86 13.29 -7.60
CA PRO A 181 -0.73 12.38 -7.64
C PRO A 181 -0.06 12.43 -9.02
N PRO A 182 1.24 12.10 -9.12
CA PRO A 182 1.91 11.96 -10.42
C PRO A 182 1.15 11.01 -11.36
N GLU A 183 1.08 11.34 -12.65
CA GLU A 183 0.32 10.56 -13.63
C GLU A 183 0.79 9.11 -13.77
N ASN A 184 2.10 8.85 -13.59
CA ASN A 184 2.66 7.51 -13.71
C ASN A 184 3.80 7.26 -12.72
N ILE A 185 3.61 6.25 -11.85
CA ILE A 185 4.65 5.73 -10.93
C ILE A 185 5.12 4.32 -11.34
N ALA A 186 4.51 3.77 -12.40
CA ALA A 186 4.87 2.49 -12.98
C ALA A 186 6.10 2.61 -13.87
N ARG A 187 6.61 1.46 -14.30
CA ARG A 187 7.74 1.39 -15.24
C ARG A 187 7.37 2.00 -16.59
N PRO A 188 8.31 2.67 -17.27
CA PRO A 188 8.07 3.25 -18.60
C PRO A 188 7.66 2.22 -19.67
N GLU A 189 8.03 0.94 -19.51
CA GLU A 189 7.86 -0.12 -20.50
C GLU A 189 6.45 -0.79 -20.47
N ALA A 190 5.39 0.00 -20.30
CA ALA A 190 4.02 -0.50 -20.08
C ALA A 190 3.44 -1.39 -21.22
N THR A 191 4.03 -1.35 -22.41
CA THR A 191 3.58 -2.14 -23.58
C THR A 191 4.33 -3.45 -23.78
N LYS A 192 5.40 -3.70 -23.00
CA LYS A 192 6.24 -4.89 -23.14
C LYS A 192 5.60 -6.10 -22.44
N ARG A 193 5.50 -7.22 -23.16
CA ARG A 193 5.21 -8.54 -22.58
C ARG A 193 6.50 -9.10 -21.97
N TRP A 194 6.50 -9.33 -20.67
CA TRP A 194 7.61 -9.93 -19.91
C TRP A 194 7.52 -11.46 -19.83
N MET A 195 6.30 -11.98 -19.97
CA MET A 195 5.97 -13.41 -19.88
C MET A 195 5.21 -13.85 -21.14
N PRO A 196 5.75 -13.62 -22.35
CA PRO A 196 5.03 -13.87 -23.61
C PRO A 196 4.61 -15.34 -23.81
N GLU A 197 5.24 -16.28 -23.12
CA GLU A 197 4.89 -17.70 -23.15
C GLU A 197 3.51 -18.02 -22.56
N VAL A 198 2.97 -17.19 -21.65
CA VAL A 198 1.62 -17.36 -21.07
C VAL A 198 0.59 -16.44 -21.70
N SER A 199 -0.69 -16.70 -21.44
CA SER A 199 -1.77 -15.84 -21.92
C SER A 199 -1.62 -14.41 -21.40
N GLN A 200 -2.10 -13.43 -22.17
CA GLN A 200 -2.06 -12.02 -21.74
C GLN A 200 -2.87 -11.80 -20.46
N MET A 201 -3.94 -12.57 -20.25
CA MET A 201 -4.77 -12.50 -19.05
C MET A 201 -3.99 -12.97 -17.81
N ALA A 202 -3.28 -14.11 -17.91
CA ALA A 202 -2.44 -14.61 -16.81
C ALA A 202 -1.29 -13.64 -16.51
N GLU A 203 -0.58 -13.16 -17.53
CA GLU A 203 0.48 -12.18 -17.34
C GLU A 203 -0.03 -10.87 -16.72
N GLY A 204 -1.19 -10.38 -17.15
CA GLY A 204 -1.80 -9.17 -16.61
C GLY A 204 -2.08 -9.28 -15.11
N LEU A 205 -2.67 -10.39 -14.66
CA LEU A 205 -2.94 -10.59 -13.23
C LEU A 205 -1.64 -10.80 -12.42
N ILE A 206 -0.71 -11.60 -12.92
CA ILE A 206 0.58 -11.85 -12.24
C ILE A 206 1.38 -10.54 -12.08
N SER A 207 1.47 -9.75 -13.14
CA SER A 207 2.15 -8.45 -13.10
C SER A 207 1.43 -7.43 -12.22
N LEU A 208 0.10 -7.41 -12.21
CA LEU A 208 -0.67 -6.58 -11.27
C LEU A 208 -0.31 -6.90 -9.82
N LEU A 209 -0.35 -8.17 -9.41
CA LEU A 209 -0.07 -8.57 -8.03
C LEU A 209 1.36 -8.20 -7.59
N MET A 210 2.34 -8.34 -8.47
CA MET A 210 3.72 -7.92 -8.17
C MET A 210 3.87 -6.40 -8.07
N ASN A 211 3.23 -5.63 -8.96
CA ASN A 211 3.26 -4.17 -8.87
C ASN A 211 2.54 -3.68 -7.61
N LEU A 212 1.40 -4.29 -7.26
CA LEU A 212 0.64 -3.98 -6.06
C LEU A 212 1.48 -4.23 -4.80
N LEU A 213 2.19 -5.35 -4.71
CA LEU A 213 3.10 -5.60 -3.57
C LEU A 213 4.21 -4.54 -3.43
N VAL A 214 4.75 -4.05 -4.55
CA VAL A 214 5.74 -2.95 -4.50
C VAL A 214 5.11 -1.63 -4.07
N ILE A 215 3.84 -1.39 -4.41
CA ILE A 215 3.09 -0.23 -3.92
C ILE A 215 2.92 -0.34 -2.40
N GLU A 216 2.52 -1.49 -1.85
CA GLU A 216 2.36 -1.66 -0.39
C GLU A 216 3.66 -1.42 0.38
N PHE A 217 4.79 -1.87 -0.16
CA PHE A 217 6.10 -1.58 0.44
C PHE A 217 6.45 -0.09 0.43
N ARG A 218 6.08 0.64 -0.62
CA ARG A 218 6.28 2.10 -0.69
C ARG A 218 5.39 2.82 0.31
N ALA A 219 4.15 2.36 0.42
CA ALA A 219 3.16 2.87 1.35
C ALA A 219 3.70 2.76 2.80
N GLU A 220 4.09 1.56 3.23
CA GLU A 220 4.61 1.31 4.58
C GLU A 220 5.81 2.22 4.97
N ILE A 221 6.76 2.45 4.07
CA ILE A 221 7.87 3.39 4.30
C ILE A 221 7.35 4.81 4.53
N GLY A 222 6.42 5.27 3.69
CA GLY A 222 5.79 6.57 3.82
C GLY A 222 4.98 6.71 5.12
N PHE A 223 4.38 5.62 5.59
CA PHE A 223 3.57 5.58 6.80
C PHE A 223 4.43 5.75 8.04
N ALA A 224 5.53 5.00 8.13
CA ALA A 224 6.50 5.13 9.21
C ALA A 224 7.09 6.55 9.28
N ALA A 225 7.47 7.13 8.13
CA ALA A 225 7.95 8.50 8.05
C ALA A 225 6.90 9.53 8.50
N SER A 226 5.65 9.37 8.05
CA SER A 226 4.54 10.27 8.40
C SER A 226 4.26 10.23 9.90
N GLN A 227 4.24 9.05 10.53
CA GLN A 227 4.10 8.92 11.98
C GLN A 227 5.28 9.58 12.72
N ALA A 228 6.52 9.39 12.25
CA ALA A 228 7.69 10.00 12.87
C ALA A 228 7.68 11.53 12.79
N ILE A 229 7.17 12.10 11.69
CA ILE A 229 6.99 13.54 11.53
C ILE A 229 5.86 14.04 12.43
N LEU A 230 4.68 13.41 12.36
CA LEU A 230 3.51 13.80 13.13
C LEU A 230 3.79 13.78 14.63
N ARG A 231 4.48 12.76 15.16
CA ARG A 231 4.84 12.64 16.57
C ARG A 231 6.03 13.51 17.03
N THR A 232 6.55 14.38 16.17
CA THR A 232 7.65 15.27 16.56
C THR A 232 7.14 16.36 17.54
N PRO A 233 7.67 16.46 18.79
CA PRO A 233 7.05 17.25 19.86
C PRO A 233 6.91 18.75 19.59
N ASP A 234 7.86 19.36 18.89
CA ASP A 234 7.90 20.80 18.62
C ASP A 234 7.17 21.19 17.32
N LEU A 235 6.59 20.22 16.59
CA LEU A 235 5.81 20.47 15.38
C LEU A 235 4.30 20.56 15.68
N PHE A 236 3.57 21.20 14.77
CA PHE A 236 2.11 21.41 14.82
C PHE A 236 1.64 22.17 16.06
N PRO A 237 2.22 23.37 16.35
CA PRO A 237 1.81 24.16 17.51
C PRO A 237 0.32 24.51 17.44
N GLY A 238 -0.40 24.27 18.54
CA GLY A 238 -1.85 24.46 18.61
C GLY A 238 -2.69 23.28 18.10
N HIS A 239 -2.06 22.28 17.48
CA HIS A 239 -2.71 21.07 16.93
C HIS A 239 -2.04 19.77 17.42
N ARG A 240 -1.35 19.82 18.57
CA ARG A 240 -0.46 18.73 19.02
C ARG A 240 -1.22 17.42 19.30
N ASP A 241 -2.35 17.51 19.99
CA ASP A 241 -3.19 16.33 20.28
C ASP A 241 -3.81 15.77 18.99
N GLN A 242 -4.21 16.65 18.06
CA GLN A 242 -4.76 16.27 16.77
C GLN A 242 -3.71 15.60 15.88
N ALA A 243 -2.48 16.09 15.89
CA ALA A 243 -1.37 15.47 15.17
C ALA A 243 -0.95 14.13 15.78
N GLU A 244 -1.17 13.90 17.09
CA GLU A 244 -1.03 12.56 17.68
C GLU A 244 -2.14 11.62 17.20
N GLU A 245 -3.42 12.04 17.22
CA GLU A 245 -4.52 11.23 16.68
C GLU A 245 -4.32 10.94 15.18
N ALA A 246 -3.79 11.90 14.40
CA ALA A 246 -3.42 11.69 13.01
C ALA A 246 -2.36 10.57 12.87
N ALA A 247 -1.36 10.55 13.75
CA ALA A 247 -0.35 9.48 13.77
C ALA A 247 -0.94 8.12 14.18
N GLU A 248 -1.93 8.10 15.09
CA GLU A 248 -2.68 6.90 15.46
C GLU A 248 -3.52 6.37 14.30
N ILE A 249 -4.21 7.25 13.54
CA ILE A 249 -4.96 6.87 12.35
C ILE A 249 -4.04 6.19 11.33
N ILE A 250 -2.87 6.76 11.04
CA ILE A 250 -1.89 6.14 10.14
C ILE A 250 -1.39 4.80 10.71
N GLY A 251 -1.27 4.68 12.03
CA GLY A 251 -0.94 3.41 12.68
C GLY A 251 -2.01 2.34 12.46
N ARG A 252 -3.29 2.73 12.40
CA ARG A 252 -4.42 1.84 12.07
C ARG A 252 -4.34 1.39 10.61
N ILE A 253 -4.07 2.31 9.67
CA ILE A 253 -3.82 1.97 8.25
C ILE A 253 -2.68 0.94 8.16
N ARG A 254 -1.55 1.18 8.85
CA ARG A 254 -0.44 0.21 8.89
C ARG A 254 -0.85 -1.17 9.38
N THR A 255 -1.75 -1.25 10.36
CA THR A 255 -2.28 -2.53 10.86
C THR A 255 -3.10 -3.23 9.78
N ASP A 256 -3.90 -2.48 9.02
CA ASP A 256 -4.71 -3.01 7.92
C ASP A 256 -3.81 -3.52 6.78
N GLU A 257 -2.72 -2.81 6.46
CA GLU A 257 -1.75 -3.20 5.43
C GLU A 257 -0.99 -4.49 5.70
N GLU A 258 -0.84 -4.90 6.96
CA GLU A 258 -0.20 -6.18 7.28
C GLU A 258 -0.94 -7.35 6.60
N ILE A 259 -2.28 -7.25 6.49
CA ILE A 259 -3.11 -8.22 5.78
C ILE A 259 -2.84 -8.18 4.27
N HIS A 260 -2.67 -6.99 3.71
CA HIS A 260 -2.45 -6.79 2.27
C HIS A 260 -1.10 -7.34 1.84
N VAL A 261 -0.04 -6.93 2.53
CA VAL A 261 1.34 -7.41 2.31
C VAL A 261 1.42 -8.92 2.49
N SER A 262 0.91 -9.46 3.60
CA SER A 262 0.96 -10.91 3.86
C SER A 262 0.20 -11.70 2.80
N SER A 263 -0.96 -11.21 2.38
CA SER A 263 -1.77 -11.87 1.35
C SER A 263 -1.11 -11.84 -0.03
N LEU A 264 -0.52 -10.73 -0.46
CA LEU A 264 0.18 -10.62 -1.74
C LEU A 264 1.44 -11.50 -1.78
N ARG A 265 2.20 -11.55 -0.68
CA ARG A 265 3.34 -12.47 -0.55
C ARG A 265 2.90 -13.94 -0.62
N LEU A 266 1.75 -14.28 -0.04
CA LEU A 266 1.16 -15.60 -0.15
C LEU A 266 0.73 -15.91 -1.58
N TYR A 267 -0.01 -15.01 -2.25
CA TYR A 267 -0.45 -15.23 -3.62
C TYR A 267 0.73 -15.45 -4.55
N LEU A 268 1.77 -14.63 -4.45
CA LEU A 268 2.96 -14.73 -5.28
C LEU A 268 3.78 -15.99 -4.94
N GLY A 269 3.82 -16.40 -3.66
CA GLY A 269 4.41 -17.67 -3.24
C GLY A 269 3.67 -18.88 -3.81
N GLU A 270 2.33 -18.87 -3.78
CA GLU A 270 1.51 -19.91 -4.41
C GLU A 270 1.70 -19.92 -5.93
N LEU A 271 1.67 -18.76 -6.60
CA LEU A 271 1.95 -18.65 -8.04
C LEU A 271 3.35 -19.16 -8.40
N ALA A 272 4.36 -18.93 -7.55
CA ALA A 272 5.70 -19.46 -7.76
C ALA A 272 5.76 -21.00 -7.63
N SER A 273 4.87 -21.58 -6.81
CA SER A 273 4.83 -23.02 -6.52
C SER A 273 4.11 -23.88 -7.56
N VAL A 274 3.35 -23.27 -8.47
CA VAL A 274 2.52 -23.97 -9.48
C VAL A 274 3.15 -23.97 -10.87
N THR A 275 2.56 -24.73 -11.78
CA THR A 275 2.95 -24.85 -13.18
C THR A 275 1.91 -24.16 -14.06
N PHE A 276 2.36 -23.26 -14.94
CA PHE A 276 1.53 -22.58 -15.92
C PHE A 276 1.49 -23.33 -17.24
N ARG A 277 0.34 -23.28 -17.91
CA ARG A 277 0.17 -23.72 -19.29
C ARG A 277 0.65 -22.62 -20.22
N THR A 278 1.49 -22.97 -21.18
CA THR A 278 1.99 -22.01 -22.18
C THR A 278 1.07 -21.98 -23.40
N THR A 279 1.16 -20.89 -24.17
CA THR A 279 0.32 -20.65 -25.35
C THR A 279 0.61 -21.60 -26.52
N ASP A 280 1.76 -22.27 -26.51
CA ASP A 280 2.18 -23.28 -27.50
C ASP A 280 1.83 -24.72 -27.09
N GLY A 281 1.09 -24.90 -26.00
CA GLY A 281 0.65 -26.21 -25.51
C GLY A 281 1.64 -26.90 -24.56
N GLY A 282 2.75 -26.24 -24.22
CA GLY A 282 3.68 -26.69 -23.19
C GLY A 282 3.31 -26.23 -21.77
N THR A 283 4.33 -26.22 -20.91
CA THR A 283 4.23 -25.76 -19.52
C THR A 283 5.48 -25.03 -19.08
N ILE A 284 5.35 -24.10 -18.13
CA ILE A 284 6.46 -23.39 -17.48
C ILE A 284 6.26 -23.33 -15.97
N ALA A 285 7.34 -23.41 -15.20
CA ALA A 285 7.28 -23.28 -13.76
C ALA A 285 6.96 -21.82 -13.35
N GLY A 286 6.01 -21.63 -12.45
CA GLY A 286 5.60 -20.31 -11.98
C GLY A 286 6.74 -19.50 -11.37
N ARG A 287 7.66 -20.15 -10.62
CA ARG A 287 8.88 -19.51 -10.10
C ARG A 287 9.73 -18.81 -11.17
N GLU A 288 9.76 -19.32 -12.40
CA GLU A 288 10.54 -18.72 -13.49
C GLU A 288 9.88 -17.42 -14.00
N LEU A 289 8.54 -17.43 -14.07
CA LEU A 289 7.72 -16.26 -14.42
C LEU A 289 7.84 -15.16 -13.36
N ILE A 290 7.61 -15.52 -12.10
CA ILE A 290 7.68 -14.59 -10.96
C ILE A 290 9.06 -13.98 -10.86
N LYS A 291 10.13 -14.80 -10.86
CA LYS A 291 11.50 -14.30 -10.76
C LYS A 291 11.84 -13.32 -11.89
N ARG A 292 11.51 -13.66 -13.14
CA ARG A 292 11.84 -12.81 -14.30
C ARG A 292 11.22 -11.42 -14.18
N PHE A 293 9.95 -11.34 -13.81
CA PHE A 293 9.27 -10.06 -13.68
C PHE A 293 9.72 -9.33 -12.41
N TRP A 294 9.85 -10.03 -11.28
CA TRP A 294 10.18 -9.46 -9.97
C TRP A 294 11.61 -8.91 -9.89
N ASP A 295 12.60 -9.58 -10.49
CA ASP A 295 13.99 -9.09 -10.51
C ASP A 295 14.08 -7.78 -11.27
N GLY A 296 13.42 -7.74 -12.43
CA GLY A 296 13.18 -6.52 -13.16
C GLY A 296 12.54 -5.53 -12.20
N LEU A 297 11.30 -5.84 -11.76
CA LEU A 297 10.51 -5.33 -10.63
C LEU A 297 11.22 -4.35 -9.69
N VAL A 298 12.01 -5.00 -8.86
CA VAL A 298 12.76 -4.43 -7.77
C VAL A 298 13.83 -3.49 -8.30
N HIS A 299 14.61 -3.86 -9.34
CA HIS A 299 15.68 -2.99 -9.84
C HIS A 299 15.20 -1.58 -10.22
N TRP A 300 14.09 -1.46 -10.95
CA TRP A 300 13.49 -0.15 -11.23
C TRP A 300 13.11 0.58 -9.95
N ALA A 301 12.43 -0.12 -9.04
CA ALA A 301 11.83 0.49 -7.86
C ALA A 301 12.87 0.95 -6.84
N THR A 302 14.07 0.36 -6.84
CA THR A 302 15.12 0.57 -5.82
C THR A 302 16.35 1.29 -6.36
N VAL A 303 16.68 1.11 -7.65
CA VAL A 303 17.90 1.67 -8.24
C VAL A 303 17.60 2.83 -9.18
N GLU A 304 16.66 2.65 -10.12
CA GLU A 304 16.45 3.63 -11.20
C GLU A 304 15.50 4.76 -10.79
N GLN A 305 14.36 4.43 -10.19
CA GLN A 305 13.30 5.39 -9.90
C GLN A 305 13.62 6.35 -8.74
N PRO A 306 14.24 5.94 -7.62
CA PRO A 306 14.46 6.84 -6.48
C PRO A 306 15.31 8.09 -6.80
N PRO A 307 16.46 7.99 -7.49
CA PRO A 307 17.24 9.19 -7.85
C PRO A 307 16.48 10.16 -8.77
N LEU A 308 15.70 9.62 -9.71
CA LEU A 308 14.85 10.43 -10.60
C LEU A 308 13.76 11.18 -9.81
N ALA A 309 13.12 10.49 -8.87
CA ALA A 309 12.13 11.10 -7.99
C ALA A 309 12.76 12.15 -7.08
N ALA A 310 13.94 11.87 -6.52
CA ALA A 310 14.65 12.77 -5.61
C ALA A 310 15.03 14.10 -6.30
N VAL A 311 15.46 14.07 -7.56
CA VAL A 311 15.72 15.30 -8.35
C VAL A 311 14.45 16.13 -8.50
N GLN A 312 13.35 15.52 -8.94
CA GLN A 312 12.08 16.23 -9.13
C GLN A 312 11.54 16.82 -7.81
N GLN A 313 11.66 16.08 -6.71
CA GLN A 313 11.24 16.57 -5.40
C GLN A 313 12.13 17.70 -4.89
N ARG A 314 13.45 17.64 -5.10
CA ARG A 314 14.36 18.74 -4.76
C ARG A 314 13.99 20.02 -5.48
N GLU A 315 13.80 19.97 -6.79
CA GLU A 315 13.42 21.16 -7.58
C GLU A 315 12.12 21.80 -7.05
N LEU A 316 11.11 20.99 -6.72
CA LEU A 316 9.85 21.48 -6.16
C LEU A 316 10.03 22.11 -4.76
N ILE A 317 10.84 21.50 -3.91
CA ILE A 317 11.09 21.99 -2.54
C ILE A 317 11.94 23.25 -2.57
N GLU A 318 13.00 23.29 -3.38
CA GLU A 318 13.85 24.46 -3.55
C GLU A 318 13.05 25.65 -4.09
N ALA A 319 12.13 25.42 -5.03
CA ALA A 319 11.21 26.45 -5.51
C ALA A 319 10.34 27.01 -4.36
N ARG A 320 9.82 26.15 -3.47
CA ARG A 320 9.05 26.59 -2.29
C ARG A 320 9.90 27.33 -1.27
N ILE A 321 11.13 26.88 -1.02
CA ILE A 321 12.07 27.55 -0.11
C ILE A 321 12.45 28.94 -0.66
N SER A 322 12.63 29.06 -1.98
CA SER A 322 13.16 30.28 -2.63
C SER A 322 12.32 31.54 -2.41
N VAL A 323 11.02 31.38 -2.13
CA VAL A 323 10.10 32.49 -1.88
C VAL A 323 9.97 32.84 -0.39
N HIS A 324 10.63 32.10 0.50
CA HIS A 324 10.66 32.36 1.94
C HIS A 324 11.67 33.47 2.29
N ALA A 325 11.37 34.28 3.31
CA ALA A 325 12.26 35.37 3.73
C ALA A 325 13.68 34.87 4.12
N ASP A 326 13.74 33.71 4.76
CA ASP A 326 14.99 33.07 5.23
C ASP A 326 15.52 31.98 4.27
N ALA A 327 15.20 32.06 2.98
CA ALA A 327 15.48 31.02 1.98
C ALA A 327 16.93 30.45 2.03
N THR A 328 17.93 31.32 2.16
CA THR A 328 19.35 30.90 2.22
C THR A 328 19.65 30.02 3.43
N GLN A 329 19.13 30.37 4.60
CA GLN A 329 19.33 29.59 5.81
C GLN A 329 18.60 28.24 5.71
N ILE A 330 17.33 28.26 5.29
CA ILE A 330 16.51 27.06 5.18
C ILE A 330 17.12 26.07 4.19
N LEU A 331 17.58 26.55 3.04
CA LEU A 331 18.24 25.70 2.04
C LEU A 331 19.53 25.08 2.58
N ALA A 332 20.31 25.83 3.36
CA ALA A 332 21.53 25.33 4.00
C ALA A 332 21.21 24.23 5.03
N GLU A 333 20.20 24.43 5.89
CA GLU A 333 19.73 23.43 6.86
C GLU A 333 19.20 22.17 6.15
N PHE A 334 18.33 22.35 5.14
CA PHE A 334 17.73 21.27 4.36
C PHE A 334 18.78 20.43 3.62
N THR A 335 19.77 21.09 3.01
CA THR A 335 20.88 20.41 2.32
C THR A 335 21.78 19.69 3.31
N ALA A 336 22.06 20.29 4.47
CA ALA A 336 22.90 19.68 5.50
C ALA A 336 22.27 18.45 6.13
N ALA A 337 20.94 18.41 6.27
CA ALA A 337 20.22 17.24 6.76
C ALA A 337 20.36 16.02 5.83
N GLY A 338 20.50 16.26 4.52
CA GLY A 338 20.58 15.20 3.52
C GLY A 338 19.26 14.42 3.33
N PRO A 339 19.17 13.60 2.26
CA PRO A 339 18.08 12.64 2.08
C PRO A 339 18.17 11.49 3.10
N ASP A 340 17.06 10.76 3.26
CA ASP A 340 17.06 9.45 3.93
C ASP A 340 17.49 8.30 3.01
#